data_AF-G5AFM9-F1
#
_entry.id   AF-G5AFM9-F1
#
_cell.length_a   1.000
_cell.length_b   1.000
_cell.length_c   1.000
_cell.angle_alpha   90.00
_cell.angle_beta   90.00
_cell.angle_gamma   90.00
#
_symmetry.space_group_name_H-M   'P 1'
#
loop_
_entity.id
_entity.type
_entity.pdbx_description
1 polymer ?
#
loop_
_entity_poly.entity_id
_entity_poly.type
_entity_poly.pdbx_seq_one_letter_code
_entity_poly.pdbx_strand_id
1 'polypeptide(L)'
;MLTNAQLRAEIDRLNQAMAERTRAPTNLPKFTGKRGEDVREWLFQIENACRINGIQIEDASARLPGIAGSAMEKPASGWFLHWSSTTRSEEHTWGIFREHVLQHFEASNYQAVLREKLQRLK
;
A
#
# COMPACT_ATOMS: atom_id res chain seq x y z
N MET A 1 -15.56 -30.18 29.46
CA MET A 1 -15.82 -28.72 29.57
C MET A 1 -14.49 -27.99 29.62
N LEU A 2 -14.32 -26.91 28.86
CA LEU A 2 -13.19 -26.00 29.09
C LEU A 2 -13.36 -25.28 30.42
N THR A 3 -12.25 -25.03 31.13
CA THR A 3 -12.26 -24.21 32.34
C THR A 3 -12.26 -22.72 31.97
N ASN A 4 -12.73 -21.87 32.89
CA ASN A 4 -12.73 -20.42 32.68
C ASN A 4 -11.33 -19.85 32.35
N ALA A 5 -10.27 -20.46 32.88
CA ALA A 5 -8.89 -20.08 32.56
C ALA A 5 -8.51 -20.41 31.11
N GLN A 6 -8.95 -21.57 30.60
CA GLN A 6 -8.68 -21.97 29.21
C GLN A 6 -9.46 -21.08 28.21
N LEU A 7 -10.69 -20.70 28.53
CA LEU A 7 -11.46 -19.75 27.71
C LEU A 7 -10.79 -18.37 27.65
N ARG A 8 -10.25 -17.90 28.78
CA ARG A 8 -9.55 -16.60 28.81
C ARG A 8 -8.28 -16.62 27.98
N ALA A 9 -7.48 -17.67 28.10
CA ALA A 9 -6.25 -17.82 27.32
C ALA A 9 -6.52 -17.86 25.81
N GLU A 10 -7.62 -18.49 25.36
CA GLU A 10 -7.98 -18.52 23.95
C GLU A 10 -8.46 -17.16 23.43
N ILE A 11 -9.22 -16.40 24.25
CA ILE A 11 -9.60 -15.02 23.91
C ILE A 11 -8.35 -14.14 23.74
N ASP A 12 -7.40 -14.23 24.67
CA ASP A 12 -6.18 -13.44 24.63
C ASP A 12 -5.32 -13.81 23.40
N ARG A 13 -5.25 -15.10 23.05
CA ARG A 13 -4.60 -15.58 21.82
C ARG A 13 -5.25 -15.03 20.56
N LEU A 14 -6.58 -15.07 20.47
CA LEU A 14 -7.33 -14.55 19.32
C LEU A 14 -7.18 -13.04 19.19
N ASN A 15 -7.21 -12.30 20.29
CA ASN A 15 -6.97 -10.87 20.31
C ASN A 15 -5.55 -10.52 19.84
N GLN A 16 -4.54 -11.28 20.30
CA GLN A 16 -3.16 -11.11 19.85
C GLN A 16 -3.01 -11.37 18.34
N ALA A 17 -3.58 -12.47 17.84
CA ALA A 17 -3.57 -12.80 16.42
C ALA A 17 -4.29 -11.74 15.57
N MET A 18 -5.39 -11.16 16.10
CA MET A 18 -6.10 -10.07 15.44
C MET A 18 -5.27 -8.78 15.42
N ALA A 19 -4.59 -8.45 16.51
CA ALA A 19 -3.70 -7.29 16.59
C ALA A 19 -2.52 -7.42 15.62
N GLU A 20 -1.94 -8.60 15.48
CA GLU A 20 -0.88 -8.88 14.51
C GLU A 20 -1.39 -8.76 13.06
N ARG A 21 -2.62 -9.21 12.79
CA ARG A 21 -3.27 -9.08 11.47
C ARG A 21 -3.58 -7.63 11.09
N THR A 22 -3.89 -6.75 12.04
CA THR A 22 -4.23 -5.34 11.77
C THR A 22 -3.01 -4.41 11.78
N ARG A 23 -1.87 -4.86 12.31
CA ARG A 23 -0.65 -4.03 12.48
C ARG A 23 -0.04 -3.56 11.15
N ALA A 24 -0.24 -2.29 10.80
CA ALA A 24 0.48 -1.67 9.69
C ALA A 24 1.97 -1.43 10.03
N PRO A 25 2.88 -1.49 9.04
CA PRO A 25 4.25 -1.04 9.23
C PRO A 25 4.28 0.46 9.62
N THR A 26 5.14 0.84 10.57
CA THR A 26 5.17 2.21 11.13
C THR A 26 6.03 3.20 10.32
N ASN A 27 6.96 2.70 9.49
CA ASN A 27 7.93 3.51 8.74
C ASN A 27 7.73 3.36 7.23
N LEU A 28 6.50 3.55 6.76
CA LEU A 28 6.20 3.47 5.33
C LEU A 28 6.75 4.71 4.60
N PRO A 29 7.39 4.54 3.43
CA PRO A 29 7.83 5.65 2.60
C PRO A 29 6.62 6.51 2.18
N LYS A 30 6.72 7.83 2.36
CA LYS A 30 5.66 8.75 1.98
C LYS A 30 5.65 8.96 0.46
N PHE A 31 4.45 9.15 -0.11
CA PHE A 31 4.29 9.43 -1.53
C PHE A 31 3.29 10.56 -1.73
N THR A 32 3.73 11.63 -2.40
CA THR A 32 2.87 12.79 -2.66
C THR A 32 2.23 12.75 -4.06
N GLY A 33 2.74 11.92 -4.97
CA GLY A 33 2.33 11.87 -6.37
C GLY A 33 2.81 13.05 -7.21
N LYS A 34 3.86 13.74 -6.78
CA LYS A 34 4.42 14.92 -7.46
C LYS A 34 5.38 14.51 -8.57
N ARG A 35 5.66 15.47 -9.46
CA ARG A 35 6.66 15.32 -10.53
C ARG A 35 8.03 14.97 -9.93
N GLY A 36 8.65 13.92 -10.46
CA GLY A 36 9.97 13.46 -10.02
C GLY A 36 9.96 12.36 -8.97
N GLU A 37 8.80 12.05 -8.36
CA GLU A 37 8.66 10.83 -7.55
C GLU A 37 8.52 9.60 -8.48
N ASP A 38 9.26 8.53 -8.17
CA ASP A 38 9.16 7.26 -8.87
C ASP A 38 8.15 6.36 -8.16
N VAL A 39 6.99 6.19 -8.80
CA VAL A 39 5.90 5.37 -8.26
C VAL A 39 6.27 3.88 -8.20
N ARG A 40 7.14 3.39 -9.09
CA ARG A 40 7.58 1.98 -9.07
C ARG A 40 8.52 1.74 -7.90
N GLU A 41 9.46 2.66 -7.68
CA GLU A 41 10.34 2.62 -6.53
C GLU A 41 9.53 2.67 -5.22
N TRP A 42 8.56 3.58 -5.14
CA TRP A 42 7.69 3.68 -3.97
C TRP A 42 6.90 2.39 -3.71
N LEU A 43 6.26 1.82 -4.72
CA LEU A 43 5.54 0.53 -4.59
C LEU A 43 6.47 -0.58 -4.09
N PHE A 44 7.69 -0.66 -4.64
CA PHE A 44 8.68 -1.63 -4.21
C PHE A 44 9.09 -1.45 -2.74
N GLN A 45 9.30 -0.21 -2.29
CA GLN A 45 9.61 0.09 -0.90
C GLN A 45 8.45 -0.26 0.06
N ILE A 46 7.19 -0.06 -0.36
CA ILE A 46 6.01 -0.51 0.39
C ILE A 46 5.98 -2.04 0.52
N GLU A 47 6.17 -2.77 -0.59
CA GLU A 47 6.21 -4.23 -0.57
C GLU A 47 7.34 -4.75 0.32
N ASN A 48 8.51 -4.10 0.30
CA ASN A 48 9.63 -4.47 1.15
C ASN A 48 9.34 -4.22 2.63
N ALA A 49 8.77 -3.05 2.98
CA ALA A 49 8.38 -2.74 4.35
C ALA A 49 7.35 -3.75 4.88
N CYS A 50 6.37 -4.14 4.06
CA CYS A 50 5.40 -5.18 4.38
C CYS A 50 6.07 -6.53 4.61
N ARG A 51 6.97 -6.96 3.72
CA ARG A 51 7.68 -8.25 3.80
C ARG A 51 8.53 -8.35 5.08
N ILE A 52 9.25 -7.29 5.44
CA ILE A 52 10.05 -7.23 6.68
C ILE A 52 9.16 -7.37 7.93
N ASN A 53 7.90 -6.92 7.85
CA ASN A 53 6.91 -7.02 8.92
C ASN A 53 6.07 -8.32 8.84
N GLY A 54 6.51 -9.32 8.06
CA GLY A 54 5.83 -10.62 7.95
C GLY A 54 4.52 -10.60 7.15
N ILE A 55 4.25 -9.53 6.41
CA ILE A 55 3.07 -9.41 5.56
C ILE A 55 3.37 -10.04 4.21
N GLN A 56 2.57 -11.03 3.81
CA GLN A 56 2.67 -11.68 2.50
C GLN A 56 2.28 -10.72 1.39
N ILE A 57 3.05 -10.73 0.30
CA ILE A 57 2.82 -9.88 -0.88
C ILE A 57 2.18 -10.74 -1.96
N GLU A 58 0.87 -10.59 -2.10
CA GLU A 58 0.05 -11.35 -3.04
C GLU A 58 -0.90 -10.40 -3.76
N ASP A 59 -1.11 -10.64 -5.05
CA ASP A 59 -1.97 -9.80 -5.88
C ASP A 59 -3.42 -9.76 -5.37
N ALA A 60 -3.90 -10.86 -4.79
CA ALA A 60 -5.24 -10.96 -4.20
C ALA A 60 -5.37 -10.27 -2.83
N SER A 61 -4.29 -9.74 -2.26
CA SER A 61 -4.32 -9.16 -0.91
C SER A 61 -5.17 -7.89 -0.86
N ALA A 62 -6.26 -7.95 -0.08
CA ALA A 62 -7.11 -6.78 0.17
C ALA A 62 -6.52 -5.81 1.20
N ARG A 63 -5.45 -6.20 1.89
CA ARG A 63 -4.82 -5.42 2.96
C ARG A 63 -3.80 -4.41 2.44
N LEU A 64 -3.05 -4.80 1.41
CA LEU A 64 -1.93 -4.00 0.89
C LEU A 64 -2.35 -2.62 0.33
N PRO A 65 -3.50 -2.47 -0.37
CA PRO A 65 -3.97 -1.15 -0.80
C PRO A 65 -4.18 -0.19 0.37
N GLY A 66 -4.73 -0.66 1.50
CA GLY A 66 -4.90 0.16 2.70
C GLY A 66 -3.57 0.57 3.35
N ILE A 67 -2.59 -0.33 3.36
CA ILE A 67 -1.24 -0.02 3.86
C ILE A 67 -0.59 1.06 2.97
N ALA A 68 -0.59 0.85 1.65
CA ALA A 68 -0.05 1.82 0.70
C ALA A 68 -0.76 3.18 0.79
N GLY A 69 -2.10 3.17 0.83
CA GLY A 69 -2.93 4.36 0.98
C GLY A 69 -2.64 5.16 2.25
N SER A 70 -2.30 4.50 3.36
CA SER A 70 -1.90 5.17 4.62
C SER A 70 -0.58 5.95 4.51
N ALA A 71 0.24 5.62 3.51
CA ALA A 71 1.51 6.28 3.22
C ALA A 71 1.40 7.34 2.11
N MET A 72 0.24 7.46 1.45
CA MET A 72 -0.01 8.49 0.45
C MET A 72 -0.38 9.80 1.15
N GLU A 73 0.35 10.88 0.82
CA GLU A 73 0.13 12.23 1.31
C GLU A 73 -0.54 13.10 0.23
N LYS A 74 -0.94 14.33 0.59
CA LYS A 74 -1.53 15.25 -0.39
C LYS A 74 -0.48 15.62 -1.47
N PRO A 75 -0.83 15.62 -2.77
CA PRO A 75 -2.16 15.36 -3.35
C PRO A 75 -2.55 13.88 -3.58
N ALA A 76 -1.61 12.93 -3.61
CA ALA A 76 -1.86 11.52 -3.89
C ALA A 76 -2.94 10.86 -3.01
N SER A 77 -3.08 11.28 -1.75
CA SER A 77 -4.13 10.79 -0.85
C SER A 77 -5.55 11.03 -1.40
N GLY A 78 -5.76 12.13 -2.14
CA GLY A 78 -7.06 12.43 -2.76
C GLY A 78 -7.41 11.45 -3.87
N TRP A 79 -6.41 11.05 -4.66
CA TRP A 79 -6.58 10.01 -5.66
C TRP A 79 -6.91 8.66 -5.02
N PHE A 80 -6.23 8.28 -3.93
CA PHE A 80 -6.51 7.03 -3.22
C PHE A 80 -7.94 6.97 -2.70
N LEU A 81 -8.41 8.05 -2.06
CA LEU A 81 -9.79 8.14 -1.57
C LEU A 81 -10.78 7.99 -2.73
N HIS A 82 -10.53 8.65 -3.86
CA HIS A 82 -11.36 8.49 -5.05
C HIS A 82 -11.38 7.04 -5.54
N TRP A 83 -10.20 6.43 -5.78
CA TRP A 83 -10.06 5.03 -6.19
C TRP A 83 -10.82 4.07 -5.25
N SER A 84 -10.67 4.26 -3.94
CA SER A 84 -11.33 3.41 -2.92
C SER A 84 -12.86 3.55 -2.89
N SER A 85 -13.39 4.68 -3.38
CA SER A 85 -14.83 4.96 -3.42
C SER A 85 -15.49 4.52 -4.72
N THR A 86 -14.73 4.41 -5.82
CA THR A 86 -15.24 4.12 -7.15
C THR A 86 -14.93 2.69 -7.63
N THR A 87 -13.93 2.05 -7.04
CA THR A 87 -13.59 0.64 -7.32
C THR A 87 -14.52 -0.29 -6.53
N ARG A 88 -14.90 -1.43 -7.10
CA ARG A 88 -15.76 -2.39 -6.39
C ARG A 88 -14.96 -3.00 -5.23
N SER A 89 -15.62 -3.30 -4.10
CA SER A 89 -14.91 -3.85 -2.93
C SER A 89 -14.17 -5.16 -3.21
N GLU A 90 -14.65 -5.97 -4.16
CA GLU A 90 -14.04 -7.23 -4.60
C GLU A 90 -12.74 -6.99 -5.41
N GLU A 91 -12.62 -5.80 -6.00
CA GLU A 91 -11.49 -5.36 -6.81
C GLU A 91 -10.46 -4.57 -5.99
N HIS A 92 -10.68 -4.40 -4.67
CA HIS A 92 -9.72 -3.78 -3.75
C HIS A 92 -8.53 -4.70 -3.44
N THR A 93 -7.91 -5.25 -4.47
CA THR A 93 -6.78 -6.16 -4.38
C THR A 93 -5.47 -5.43 -4.71
N TRP A 94 -4.35 -5.98 -4.27
CA TRP A 94 -3.03 -5.41 -4.52
C TRP A 94 -2.72 -5.30 -6.02
N GLY A 95 -3.10 -6.31 -6.80
CA GLY A 95 -2.90 -6.32 -8.26
C GLY A 95 -3.56 -5.12 -8.95
N ILE A 96 -4.86 -4.93 -8.71
CA ILE A 96 -5.66 -3.83 -9.29
C ILE A 96 -5.18 -2.47 -8.80
N PHE A 97 -4.85 -2.36 -7.51
CA PHE A 97 -4.30 -1.14 -6.95
C PHE A 97 -2.99 -0.73 -7.65
N ARG A 98 -2.03 -1.65 -7.81
CA ARG A 98 -0.76 -1.37 -8.50
C ARG A 98 -0.99 -0.94 -9.94
N GLU A 99 -1.87 -1.62 -10.66
CA GLU A 99 -2.21 -1.26 -12.04
C GLU A 99 -2.72 0.18 -12.14
N HIS A 100 -3.71 0.53 -11.32
CA HIS A 100 -4.32 1.88 -11.34
C HIS A 100 -3.34 2.96 -10.84
N VAL A 101 -2.53 2.67 -9.82
CA VAL A 101 -1.48 3.58 -9.31
C VAL A 101 -0.46 3.88 -10.40
N LEU A 102 0.04 2.84 -11.07
CA LEU A 102 1.00 2.99 -12.17
C LEU A 102 0.36 3.78 -13.32
N GLN A 103 -0.86 3.42 -13.74
CA GLN A 103 -1.55 4.13 -14.81
C GLN A 103 -1.73 5.62 -14.51
N HIS A 104 -2.01 5.99 -13.25
CA HIS A 104 -2.22 7.40 -12.88
C HIS A 104 -0.92 8.20 -12.73
N PHE A 105 0.05 7.67 -11.98
CA PHE A 105 1.26 8.41 -11.58
C PHE A 105 2.46 8.17 -12.49
N GLU A 106 2.49 7.08 -13.26
CA GLU A 106 3.56 6.79 -14.23
C GLU A 106 3.31 7.49 -15.56
N ALA A 107 2.08 7.42 -16.08
CA ALA A 107 1.72 7.98 -17.38
C ALA A 107 1.81 9.52 -17.43
N SER A 108 1.64 10.19 -16.30
CA SER A 108 1.73 11.63 -16.16
C SER A 108 3.17 12.15 -16.01
N ASN A 109 4.17 11.26 -15.83
CA ASN A 109 5.56 11.65 -15.58
C ASN A 109 6.61 11.01 -16.50
N TYR A 110 6.34 9.89 -17.19
CA TYR A 110 7.37 9.22 -17.97
C TYR A 110 7.96 10.10 -19.08
N GLN A 111 7.12 10.66 -19.97
CA GLN A 111 7.58 11.51 -21.07
C GLN A 111 8.22 12.82 -20.59
N ALA A 112 7.73 13.39 -19.49
CA ALA A 112 8.26 14.59 -18.87
C ALA A 112 9.66 14.36 -18.28
N VAL A 113 9.82 13.29 -17.49
CA VAL A 113 11.09 12.91 -16.87
C VAL A 113 12.11 12.49 -17.94
N LEU A 114 11.68 11.78 -18.99
CA LEU A 114 12.56 11.44 -20.11
C LEU A 114 13.10 12.69 -20.79
N ARG A 115 12.22 13.66 -21.10
CA ARG A 115 12.61 14.95 -21.71
C ARG A 115 13.58 15.73 -20.83
N GLU A 116 13.33 15.79 -19.53
CA GLU A 116 14.18 16.51 -18.59
C GLU A 116 15.57 15.86 -18.46
N LYS A 117 15.62 14.51 -18.39
CA LYS A 117 16.89 13.76 -18.44
C LYS A 117 17.64 13.99 -19.75
N LEU A 118 16.94 14.00 -20.88
CA LEU A 118 17.54 14.26 -22.19
C LEU A 118 18.12 15.68 -22.31
N GLN A 119 17.45 16.68 -21.72
CA GLN A 119 17.92 18.06 -21.71
C GLN A 119 19.18 18.26 -20.88
N ARG A 120 19.34 17.51 -19.77
CA ARG A 120 20.54 17.55 -18.93
C ARG A 120 21.75 16.84 -19.54
N LEU A 121 21.55 16.08 -20.62
CA LEU A 121 22.61 15.40 -21.38
C LEU A 121 23.13 16.25 -22.57
N LYS A 122 22.52 17.41 -22.83
CA LYS A 122 23.04 18.43 -23.76
C LYS A 122 23.86 19.46 -23.00
#